data_AF-A0A1E4RA02-F1
#
_entry.id   AF-A0A1E4RA02-F1
#
_cell.length_a   1.000
_cell.length_b   1.000
_cell.length_c   1.000
_cell.angle_alpha   90.00
_cell.angle_beta   90.00
_cell.angle_gamma   90.00
#
_symmetry.space_group_name_H-M   'P 1'
#
loop_
_entity.id
_entity.type
_entity.pdbx_description
1 polymer ?
#
loop_
_entity_poly.entity_id
_entity_poly.type
_entity_poly.pdbx_seq_one_letter_code
_entity_poly.pdbx_strand_id
1 'polypeptide(L)' 'MKRNDSWSAVAKEFLKCPHPNCQHIGKVITKVHCRIHHNMEREELKKKYGMPIRLITRSEEQVKAEAKR' A
#
# COMPACT_ATOMS: atom_id res chain seq x y z
N MET A 1 2.26 -6.01 -9.11
CA MET A 1 2.86 -5.37 -7.90
C MET A 1 2.90 -6.42 -6.78
N LYS A 2 3.98 -6.46 -5.99
CA LYS A 2 4.08 -7.42 -4.86
C LYS A 2 3.14 -6.98 -3.72
N ARG A 3 2.52 -7.95 -3.05
CA ARG A 3 1.76 -7.71 -1.82
C ARG A 3 2.72 -7.62 -0.63
N ASN A 4 2.33 -6.89 0.40
CA ASN A 4 3.04 -6.89 1.68
C ASN A 4 2.43 -7.94 2.61
N ASP A 5 3.22 -8.47 3.55
CA ASP A 5 2.73 -9.45 4.51
C ASP A 5 2.04 -8.79 5.73
N SER A 6 2.14 -7.46 5.85
CA SER A 6 1.61 -6.67 6.96
C SER A 6 0.82 -5.44 6.49
N TRP A 7 0.01 -4.89 7.41
CA TRP A 7 -0.67 -3.60 7.26
C TRP A 7 0.21 -2.39 7.61
N SER A 8 1.48 -2.67 7.91
CA SER A 8 2.53 -1.69 8.16
C SER A 8 3.73 -1.97 7.23
N ALA A 9 4.25 -0.93 6.61
CA ALA A 9 5.45 -0.96 5.78
C ALA A 9 6.69 -1.15 6.65
N VAL A 10 7.72 -1.78 6.10
CA VAL A 10 9.04 -1.85 6.72
C VAL A 10 9.94 -0.77 6.09
N ALA A 11 10.76 -0.10 6.91
CA ALA A 11 11.78 0.85 6.47
C ALA A 11 11.27 2.00 5.55
N LYS A 12 11.87 2.16 4.36
CA LYS A 12 11.64 3.25 3.39
C LYS A 12 10.56 2.90 2.36
N GLU A 13 9.55 2.15 2.75
CA GLU A 13 8.51 1.67 1.83
C GLU A 13 7.15 2.26 2.16
N PHE A 14 6.26 2.20 1.19
CA PHE A 14 4.86 2.58 1.35
C PHE A 14 3.95 1.42 1.00
N LEU A 15 2.75 1.44 1.57
CA LEU A 15 1.68 0.52 1.26
C LEU A 15 0.55 1.27 0.58
N LYS A 16 0.02 0.69 -0.49
CA LYS A 16 -1.24 1.11 -1.11
C LYS A 16 -2.38 0.21 -0.62
N CYS A 17 -3.50 0.84 -0.29
CA CYS A 17 -4.72 0.12 0.05
C CYS A 17 -5.13 -0.83 -1.08
N PRO A 18 -5.48 -2.09 -0.78
CA PRO A 18 -5.77 -3.07 -1.80
C PRO A 18 -7.16 -2.89 -2.43
N HIS A 19 -8.01 -2.02 -1.88
CA HIS A 19 -9.32 -1.72 -2.44
C HIS A 19 -9.17 -1.04 -3.81
N PRO A 20 -9.86 -1.51 -4.87
CA PRO A 20 -9.60 -1.11 -6.26
C PRO A 20 -9.73 0.39 -6.50
N ASN A 21 -10.70 1.03 -5.83
CA ASN A 21 -10.98 2.46 -5.97
C ASN A 21 -10.39 3.31 -4.84
N CYS A 22 -9.44 2.77 -4.06
CA CYS A 22 -8.77 3.51 -3.00
C CYS A 22 -7.37 3.96 -3.41
N GLN A 23 -7.12 5.26 -3.32
CA GLN A 23 -5.81 5.85 -3.60
C GLN A 23 -4.98 6.07 -2.33
N HIS A 24 -5.41 5.53 -1.19
CA HIS A 24 -4.68 5.70 0.07
C HIS A 24 -3.32 5.00 0.00
N ILE A 25 -2.26 5.77 0.21
CA ILE A 25 -0.88 5.33 0.29
C ILE A 25 -0.29 5.84 1.60
N GLY A 26 0.36 4.95 2.36
CA GLY A 26 0.95 5.32 3.64
C GLY A 26 1.87 4.24 4.20
N LYS A 27 2.57 4.56 5.29
CA LYS A 27 3.38 3.56 6.02
C LYS A 27 2.51 2.56 6.77
N VAL A 28 1.29 2.93 7.15
CA VAL A 28 0.35 2.06 7.86
C VAL A 28 -1.04 2.30 7.28
N ILE A 29 -1.76 1.21 7.04
CA ILE A 29 -3.18 1.28 6.67
C ILE A 29 -3.99 0.83 7.88
N THR A 30 -4.62 1.79 8.57
CA THR A 30 -5.31 1.56 9.85
C THR A 30 -6.64 0.81 9.67
N LYS A 31 -7.14 0.19 10.74
CA LYS A 31 -8.50 -0.41 10.73
C LYS A 31 -9.55 0.67 10.51
N VAL A 32 -9.33 1.85 11.10
CA VAL A 32 -10.19 3.03 10.95
C VAL A 32 -10.32 3.47 9.49
N HIS A 33 -9.21 3.48 8.73
CA HIS A 33 -9.27 3.77 7.29
C HIS A 33 -10.25 2.83 6.56
N CYS A 34 -10.21 1.54 6.86
CA CYS A 34 -11.08 0.56 6.21
C CYS A 34 -12.56 0.80 6.55
N ARG A 35 -12.86 1.06 7.82
CA ARG A 35 -14.24 1.30 8.29
C ARG A 35 -14.82 2.60 7.73
N ILE A 36 -14.07 3.69 7.74
CA ILE A 36 -14.56 5.00 7.30
C ILE A 36 -14.67 5.09 5.77
N HIS A 37 -13.68 4.60 5.04
CA HIS A 37 -13.63 4.81 3.58
C HIS A 37 -14.27 3.68 2.78
N HIS A 38 -14.32 2.46 3.32
CA HIS A 38 -14.83 1.29 2.59
C HIS A 38 -16.04 0.66 3.26
N ASN A 39 -16.46 1.15 4.44
CA ASN A 39 -17.54 0.56 5.24
C ASN A 39 -17.36 -0.96 5.45
N MET A 40 -16.11 -1.39 5.61
CA MET A 40 -15.72 -2.79 5.74
C MET A 40 -14.68 -2.94 6.84
N GLU A 41 -14.73 -4.08 7.54
CA GLU A 41 -13.64 -4.45 8.44
C GLU A 41 -12.38 -4.80 7.65
N ARG A 42 -11.21 -4.59 8.25
CA ARG A 42 -9.92 -4.91 7.62
C ARG A 42 -9.83 -6.37 7.19
N GLU A 43 -10.35 -7.29 8.01
CA GLU A 43 -10.34 -8.72 7.72
C GLU A 43 -11.22 -9.07 6.49
N GLU A 44 -12.33 -8.38 6.30
CA GLU A 44 -13.18 -8.54 5.12
C GLU A 44 -12.48 -8.00 3.87
N LEU A 45 -11.85 -6.82 4.01
CA LEU A 45 -11.06 -6.21 2.94
C LEU A 45 -9.90 -7.13 2.52
N LYS A 46 -9.24 -7.77 3.49
CA LYS A 46 -8.19 -8.78 3.27
C LYS A 46 -8.73 -10.00 2.53
N LYS A 47 -9.87 -10.56 2.95
CA LYS A 47 -10.47 -11.72 2.28
C LYS A 47 -10.87 -11.41 0.84
N LYS A 48 -11.37 -10.20 0.58
CA LYS A 48 -11.89 -9.80 -0.74
C LYS A 48 -10.81 -9.34 -1.72
N TYR A 49 -9.83 -8.58 -1.25
CA TYR A 49 -8.84 -7.91 -2.12
C TYR A 49 -7.38 -8.25 -1.81
N GLY A 50 -7.14 -9.07 -0.77
CA GLY A 50 -5.82 -9.47 -0.30
C GLY A 50 -5.16 -8.43 0.62
N MET A 51 -3.87 -8.65 0.87
CA MET A 51 -3.05 -7.73 1.67
C MET A 51 -2.73 -6.42 0.93
N PRO A 52 -2.29 -5.37 1.63
CA PRO A 52 -1.84 -4.12 1.00
C PRO A 52 -0.77 -4.34 -0.06
N ILE A 53 -0.76 -3.46 -1.06
CA ILE A 53 0.19 -3.50 -2.16
C ILE A 53 1.46 -2.78 -1.73
N ARG A 54 2.60 -3.46 -1.80
CA ARG A 54 3.90 -2.87 -1.46
C ARG A 54 4.34 -1.94 -2.59
N LEU A 55 4.65 -0.70 -2.23
CA LEU A 55 5.23 0.31 -3.09
C LEU A 55 6.66 0.56 -2.60
N ILE A 56 7.63 0.08 -3.37
CA ILE A 56 9.04 0.38 -3.17
C ILE A 56 9.28 1.74 -3.82
N THR A 57 9.59 2.76 -3.03
CA THR A 57 10.10 4.01 -3.61
C THR A 57 11.51 3.76 -4.11
N ARG A 58 11.71 3.95 -5.40
CA ARG A 58 13.05 4.01 -5.99
C ARG A 58 13.83 5.13 -5.31
N SER A 59 15.13 4.91 -5.07
CA SER A 59 15.98 5.99 -4.60
C SER A 59 16.07 7.10 -5.66
N GLU A 60 16.37 8.33 -5.24
CA GLU A 60 16.58 9.45 -6.16
C GLU A 60 17.60 9.11 -7.25
N GLU A 61 18.65 8.37 -6.90
CA GLU A 61 19.67 7.88 -7.82
C GLU A 61 19.10 6.91 -8.87
N GLN A 62 18.22 5.98 -8.48
CA GLN A 62 17.56 5.05 -9.40
C GLN A 62 16.60 5.77 -10.36
N VAL A 63 15.89 6.80 -9.87
CA VAL A 63 15.02 7.63 -10.72
C VAL A 63 15.86 8.44 -11.71
N LYS A 64 16.96 9.06 -11.26
CA LYS A 64 17.89 9.80 -12.13
C LYS A 64 18.57 8.91 -13.18
N ALA A 65 18.90 7.67 -12.82
CA ALA A 65 19.52 6.71 -13.74
C ALA A 65 18.58 6.27 -14.87
N GLU A 66 17.27 6.16 -14.61
CA GLU A 66 16.28 5.80 -15.64
C GLU A 66 15.90 6.98 -16.53
N ALA A 67 15.83 8.21 -15.99
CA ALA A 67 15.54 9.42 -16.77
C ALA A 67 16.67 9.83 -17.73
N LYS A 68 17.86 9.20 -17.62
CA LYS A 68 19.00 9.38 -18.53
C LYS A 68 19.04 8.38 -19.69
N ARG A 69 18.10 7.44 -19.77
CA ARG A 69 17.90 6.55 -20.92
C ARG A 69 16.86 7.13 -21.86
#